data_AF-A0A3N5YRU0-F1
#
_entry.id   AF-A0A3N5YRU0-F1
#
_cell.length_a   1.000
_cell.length_b   1.000
_cell.length_c   1.000
_cell.angle_alpha   90.00
_cell.angle_beta   90.00
_cell.angle_gamma   90.00
#
_symmetry.space_group_name_H-M   'P 1'
#
loop_
_entity.id
_entity.type
_entity.pdbx_description
1 polymer ?
#
loop_
_entity_poly.entity_id
_entity_poly.type
_entity_poly.pdbx_seq_one_letter_code
_entity_poly.pdbx_strand_id
1 'polypeptide(L)'
;MSRRVMISCSLLFLFVTLTTPVAAQPPEPPQPGADRPTAMAFLKHALEEAGATALSADQETQIQGLVDTMRESSASRQPDESLITALSAYRNAVVAGDMTGVKSAAATLALKEADNSRLRLEDQATWIIQILALLAPDQLNKLIARFEPDGTFQILQRLTLGGRGFPGAPGRGPMMGRRPRE
;
A
#
# COMPACT_ATOMS: atom_id res chain seq x y z
N MET A 1 9.08 28.71 74.67
CA MET A 1 9.36 30.15 74.64
C MET A 1 10.65 30.40 73.86
N SER A 2 10.52 31.11 72.73
CA SER A 2 11.44 32.10 72.14
C SER A 2 12.97 31.93 72.08
N ARG A 3 13.47 32.21 70.86
CA ARG A 3 14.75 32.81 70.38
C ARG A 3 15.66 31.83 69.60
N ARG A 4 15.75 31.92 68.26
CA ARG A 4 16.57 32.87 67.42
C ARG A 4 18.06 32.76 67.78
N VAL A 5 19.03 32.49 66.90
CA VAL A 5 19.57 33.24 65.72
C VAL A 5 20.67 32.32 65.13
N MET A 6 20.64 31.91 63.84
CA MET A 6 21.34 32.49 62.67
C MET A 6 22.87 32.57 62.80
N ILE A 7 23.61 32.01 61.82
CA ILE A 7 24.98 32.31 61.32
C ILE A 7 25.44 31.03 60.58
N SER A 8 26.10 31.00 59.43
CA SER A 8 26.38 31.88 58.29
C SER A 8 27.47 31.11 57.52
N CYS A 9 27.43 31.11 56.18
CA CYS A 9 28.58 30.83 55.29
C CYS A 9 29.20 29.41 55.34
N SER A 10 29.61 28.75 54.26
CA SER A 10 29.60 29.02 52.84
C SER A 10 29.98 27.70 52.15
N LEU A 11 29.21 27.34 51.13
CA LEU A 11 29.63 26.77 49.84
C LEU A 11 30.97 26.01 49.79
N LEU A 12 30.88 24.69 49.63
CA LEU A 12 31.67 24.00 48.59
C LEU A 12 30.94 22.70 48.17
N PHE A 13 30.05 22.82 47.18
CA PHE A 13 29.44 21.66 46.52
C PHE A 13 30.42 21.13 45.49
N LEU A 14 31.11 20.04 45.82
CA LEU A 14 31.92 19.27 44.87
C LEU A 14 30.98 18.32 44.11
N PHE A 15 30.30 18.82 43.07
CA PHE A 15 29.56 17.97 42.14
C PHE A 15 30.56 17.33 41.15
N VAL A 16 30.94 16.09 41.44
CA VAL A 16 31.61 15.21 40.47
C VAL A 16 30.57 14.81 39.43
N THR A 17 30.52 15.53 38.31
CA THR A 17 29.71 15.13 37.15
C THR A 17 30.45 14.04 36.39
N LEU A 18 30.03 12.78 36.57
CA LEU A 18 30.35 11.71 35.62
C LEU A 18 29.68 12.05 34.28
N THR A 19 30.47 12.52 33.32
CA THR A 19 30.07 12.60 31.93
C THR A 19 29.99 11.19 31.36
N THR A 20 28.79 10.64 31.25
CA THR A 20 28.54 9.48 30.39
C THR A 20 28.70 9.92 28.94
N PRO A 21 29.56 9.28 28.13
CA PRO A 21 29.55 9.52 26.70
C PRO A 21 28.20 9.01 26.17
N VAL A 22 27.40 9.91 25.61
CA VAL A 22 26.34 9.56 24.66
C VAL A 22 27.02 8.80 23.54
N ALA A 23 26.93 7.48 23.58
CA ALA A 23 27.19 6.67 22.41
C ALA A 23 26.19 7.14 21.36
N ALA A 24 26.70 7.75 20.28
CA ALA A 24 25.92 8.01 19.08
C ALA A 24 25.28 6.68 18.67
N GLN A 25 23.97 6.55 18.88
CA GLN A 25 23.22 5.44 18.31
C GLN A 25 23.45 5.49 16.79
N PRO A 26 23.89 4.39 16.16
CA PRO A 26 23.87 4.29 14.71
C PRO A 26 22.45 4.65 14.23
N PRO A 27 22.30 5.38 13.11
CA PRO A 27 20.98 5.58 12.54
C PRO A 27 20.35 4.21 12.34
N GLU A 28 19.24 3.98 13.05
CA GLU A 28 18.46 2.76 12.91
C GLU A 28 18.14 2.61 11.42
N PRO A 29 18.42 1.45 10.79
CA PRO A 29 18.02 1.24 9.41
C PRO A 29 16.51 1.51 9.34
N PRO A 30 16.01 2.23 8.32
CA PRO A 30 14.60 2.55 8.22
C PRO A 30 13.80 1.25 8.38
N GLN A 31 13.04 1.15 9.47
CA GLN A 31 12.19 -0.01 9.69
C GLN A 31 11.21 -0.09 8.50
N PRO A 32 11.19 -1.21 7.74
CA PRO A 32 10.22 -1.38 6.69
C PRO A 32 8.84 -1.58 7.34
N GLY A 33 8.12 -0.49 7.58
CA GLY A 33 6.78 -0.54 8.16
C GLY A 33 6.32 0.69 8.95
N ALA A 34 7.22 1.62 9.31
CA ALA A 34 6.87 2.72 10.23
C ALA A 34 5.88 3.76 9.64
N ASP A 35 5.68 3.79 8.33
CA ASP A 35 4.62 4.55 7.67
C ASP A 35 3.89 3.65 6.68
N ARG A 36 2.71 3.13 7.04
CA ARG A 36 1.58 2.95 6.09
C ARG A 36 0.25 2.53 6.75
N PRO A 37 -0.36 3.40 7.55
CA PRO A 37 -1.72 3.20 8.07
C PRO A 37 -2.85 3.37 7.03
N THR A 38 -2.59 3.43 5.72
CA THR A 38 -3.64 3.88 4.75
C THR A 38 -4.63 2.79 4.33
N ALA A 39 -4.16 1.58 4.02
CA ALA A 39 -5.03 0.56 3.40
C ALA A 39 -6.06 -0.01 4.39
N MET A 40 -5.62 -0.38 5.60
CA MET A 40 -6.50 -0.86 6.67
C MET A 40 -7.46 0.23 7.16
N ALA A 41 -7.00 1.50 7.20
CA ALA A 41 -7.87 2.62 7.58
C ALA A 41 -9.07 2.78 6.63
N PHE A 42 -8.92 2.51 5.33
CA PHE A 42 -10.06 2.56 4.40
C PHE A 42 -11.13 1.51 4.72
N LEU A 43 -10.74 0.27 5.02
CA LEU A 43 -11.70 -0.78 5.34
C LEU A 43 -12.42 -0.47 6.66
N LYS A 44 -11.68 -0.03 7.69
CA LYS A 44 -12.27 0.38 8.97
C LYS A 44 -13.28 1.53 8.79
N HIS A 45 -12.89 2.56 8.04
CA HIS A 45 -13.77 3.69 7.75
C HIS A 45 -15.02 3.28 6.97
N ALA A 46 -14.89 2.39 5.98
CA ALA A 46 -16.03 1.88 5.23
C ALA A 46 -17.00 1.08 6.12
N LEU A 47 -16.48 0.29 7.07
CA LEU A 47 -17.30 -0.44 8.03
C LEU A 47 -18.04 0.52 8.97
N GLU A 48 -17.37 1.55 9.46
CA GLU A 48 -17.99 2.60 10.27
C GLU A 48 -19.10 3.33 9.49
N GLU A 49 -18.84 3.73 8.24
CA GLU A 49 -19.83 4.41 7.40
C GLU A 49 -21.04 3.51 7.08
N ALA A 50 -20.80 2.21 6.92
CA ALA A 50 -21.86 1.22 6.74
C ALA A 50 -22.65 0.92 8.02
N GLY A 51 -22.23 1.45 9.17
CA GLY A 51 -22.81 1.11 10.47
C GLY A 51 -22.61 -0.36 10.84
N ALA A 52 -21.53 -0.97 10.35
CA ALA A 52 -21.13 -2.32 10.66
C ALA A 52 -20.40 -2.38 12.00
N THR A 53 -20.33 -3.58 12.57
CA THR A 53 -19.42 -3.86 13.69
C THR A 53 -17.97 -3.67 13.27
N ALA A 54 -17.16 -3.04 14.13
CA ALA A 54 -15.74 -2.85 13.87
C ALA A 54 -15.02 -4.20 13.74
N LEU A 55 -13.86 -4.21 13.05
CA LEU A 55 -13.01 -5.39 12.98
C LEU A 55 -12.50 -5.76 14.37
N SER A 56 -12.45 -7.04 14.68
CA SER A 56 -11.74 -7.53 15.87
C SER A 56 -10.22 -7.41 15.66
N ALA A 57 -9.46 -7.38 16.76
CA ALA A 57 -8.00 -7.36 16.70
C ALA A 57 -7.43 -8.58 15.91
N ASP A 58 -8.08 -9.73 16.03
CA ASP A 58 -7.70 -10.95 15.30
C ASP A 58 -7.97 -10.80 13.80
N GLN A 59 -9.13 -10.28 13.41
CA GLN A 59 -9.47 -10.01 12.01
C GLN A 59 -8.48 -9.02 11.39
N GLU A 60 -8.16 -7.93 12.10
CA GLU A 60 -7.19 -6.93 11.64
C GLU A 60 -5.81 -7.56 11.40
N THR A 61 -5.34 -8.37 12.34
CA THR A 61 -4.04 -9.05 12.25
C THR A 61 -4.02 -10.01 11.05
N GLN A 62 -5.07 -10.79 10.86
CA GLN A 62 -5.18 -11.75 9.75
C GLN A 62 -5.26 -11.04 8.39
N ILE A 63 -6.09 -10.01 8.26
CA ILE A 63 -6.21 -9.22 7.03
C ILE A 63 -4.89 -8.52 6.72
N GLN A 64 -4.21 -7.96 7.72
CA GLN A 64 -2.91 -7.33 7.53
C GLN A 64 -1.86 -8.34 7.05
N GLY A 65 -1.81 -9.52 7.65
CA GLY A 65 -0.93 -10.60 7.20
C GLY A 65 -1.17 -11.04 5.75
N LEU A 66 -2.45 -11.11 5.32
CA LEU A 66 -2.79 -11.38 3.93
C LEU A 66 -2.29 -10.27 2.99
N VAL A 67 -2.51 -9.01 3.37
CA VAL A 67 -2.07 -7.84 2.58
C VAL A 67 -0.55 -7.83 2.41
N ASP A 68 0.20 -8.15 3.46
CA ASP A 68 1.66 -8.19 3.40
C ASP A 68 2.17 -9.36 2.57
N THR A 69 1.56 -10.55 2.71
CA THR A 69 1.88 -11.74 1.89
C THR A 69 1.65 -11.46 0.40
N MET A 70 0.55 -10.80 0.06
CA MET A 70 0.25 -10.42 -1.32
C MET A 70 1.25 -9.40 -1.88
N ARG A 71 1.67 -8.42 -1.08
CA ARG A 71 2.68 -7.44 -1.52
C ARG A 71 4.02 -8.12 -1.78
N GLU A 72 4.43 -9.03 -0.90
CA GLU A 72 5.65 -9.80 -1.05
C GLU A 72 5.61 -10.72 -2.29
N SER A 73 4.50 -11.42 -2.51
CA SER A 73 4.32 -12.27 -3.69
C SER A 73 4.28 -11.47 -4.99
N SER A 74 3.81 -10.23 -4.94
CA SER A 74 3.82 -9.33 -6.09
C SER A 74 5.21 -8.75 -6.37
N ALA A 75 5.96 -8.41 -5.33
CA ALA A 75 7.32 -7.86 -5.43
C ALA A 75 8.34 -8.90 -5.92
N SER A 76 8.13 -10.18 -5.61
CA SER A 76 9.02 -11.28 -5.97
C SER A 76 8.85 -11.81 -7.40
N ARG A 77 7.90 -11.27 -8.20
CA ARG A 77 7.78 -11.64 -9.62
C ARG A 77 8.98 -11.14 -10.40
N GLN A 78 9.85 -12.07 -10.78
CA GLN A 78 10.97 -11.79 -11.67
C GLN A 78 10.50 -11.29 -13.04
N PRO A 79 11.29 -10.46 -13.73
CA PRO A 79 11.03 -10.10 -15.12
C PRO A 79 10.90 -11.36 -16.00
N ASP A 80 9.84 -11.44 -16.80
CA ASP A 80 9.69 -12.54 -17.76
C ASP A 80 10.72 -12.39 -18.89
N GLU A 81 11.74 -13.25 -18.90
CA GLU A 81 12.79 -13.30 -19.93
C GLU A 81 12.23 -13.38 -21.36
N SER A 82 11.08 -14.03 -21.53
CA SER A 82 10.43 -14.11 -22.84
C SER A 82 9.81 -12.78 -23.28
N LEU A 83 9.38 -11.93 -22.33
CA LEU A 83 8.92 -10.57 -22.62
C LEU A 83 10.10 -9.68 -23.00
N ILE A 84 11.22 -9.79 -22.29
CA ILE A 84 12.48 -9.10 -22.63
C ILE A 84 12.93 -9.49 -24.04
N THR A 85 12.92 -10.78 -24.34
CA THR A 85 13.31 -11.33 -25.65
C THR A 85 12.38 -10.83 -26.75
N ALA A 86 11.06 -10.89 -26.55
CA ALA A 86 10.09 -10.41 -27.53
C ALA A 86 10.22 -8.89 -27.77
N LEU A 87 10.49 -8.10 -26.73
CA LEU A 87 10.72 -6.66 -26.85
C LEU A 87 12.00 -6.35 -27.64
N SER A 88 13.08 -7.11 -27.39
CA SER A 88 14.32 -7.01 -28.17
C SER A 88 14.09 -7.36 -29.64
N ALA A 89 13.39 -8.47 -29.92
CA ALA A 89 13.04 -8.88 -31.27
C ALA A 89 12.20 -7.83 -32.00
N TYR A 90 11.22 -7.24 -31.32
CA TYR A 90 10.41 -6.15 -31.85
C TYR A 90 11.27 -4.95 -32.24
N ARG A 91 12.15 -4.48 -31.34
CA ARG A 91 13.05 -3.34 -31.58
C ARG A 91 13.98 -3.60 -32.77
N ASN A 92 14.57 -4.79 -32.84
CA ASN A 92 15.45 -5.16 -33.96
C ASN A 92 14.69 -5.21 -35.29
N ALA A 93 13.48 -5.77 -35.31
CA ALA A 93 12.65 -5.83 -36.50
C ALA A 93 12.22 -4.43 -36.98
N VAL A 94 11.91 -3.51 -36.06
CA VAL A 94 11.62 -2.11 -36.40
C VAL A 94 12.82 -1.44 -37.07
N VAL A 95 14.02 -1.58 -36.49
CA VAL A 95 15.24 -0.98 -37.06
C VAL A 95 15.61 -1.58 -38.41
N ALA A 96 15.36 -2.88 -38.60
CA ALA A 96 15.59 -3.59 -39.86
C ALA A 96 14.52 -3.32 -40.93
N GLY A 97 13.41 -2.65 -40.60
CA GLY A 97 12.25 -2.50 -41.51
C GLY A 97 11.51 -3.81 -41.80
N ASP A 98 11.70 -4.84 -40.97
CA ASP A 98 11.05 -6.15 -41.13
C ASP A 98 9.66 -6.14 -40.48
N MET A 99 8.64 -5.81 -41.28
CA MET A 99 7.25 -5.78 -40.82
C MET A 99 6.73 -7.16 -40.39
N THR A 100 7.27 -8.26 -40.93
CA THR A 100 6.87 -9.61 -40.54
C THR A 100 7.36 -9.92 -39.12
N GLY A 101 8.63 -9.60 -38.83
CA GLY A 101 9.22 -9.70 -37.50
C GLY A 101 8.52 -8.82 -36.47
N VAL A 102 8.17 -7.58 -36.84
CA VAL A 102 7.39 -6.67 -35.98
C VAL A 102 6.05 -7.28 -35.57
N LYS A 103 5.28 -7.80 -36.55
CA LYS A 103 3.97 -8.42 -36.29
C LYS A 103 4.09 -9.66 -35.40
N SER A 104 5.09 -10.50 -35.64
CA SER A 104 5.33 -11.70 -34.84
C SER A 104 5.66 -11.34 -33.38
N ALA A 105 6.63 -10.44 -33.17
CA ALA A 105 7.02 -10.02 -31.83
C ALA A 105 5.88 -9.27 -31.09
N ALA A 106 5.10 -8.46 -31.81
CA ALA A 106 3.93 -7.78 -31.23
C ALA A 106 2.85 -8.77 -30.77
N ALA A 107 2.59 -9.83 -31.53
CA ALA A 107 1.65 -10.88 -31.12
C ALA A 107 2.11 -11.59 -29.85
N THR A 108 3.41 -11.89 -29.73
CA THR A 108 3.98 -12.47 -28.50
C THR A 108 3.86 -11.53 -27.31
N LEU A 109 4.17 -10.24 -27.48
CA LEU A 109 4.03 -9.24 -26.42
C LEU A 109 2.57 -9.10 -25.96
N ALA A 110 1.62 -9.07 -26.89
CA ALA A 110 0.19 -8.99 -26.57
C ALA A 110 -0.28 -10.23 -25.79
N LEU A 111 0.16 -11.43 -26.19
CA LEU A 111 -0.15 -12.67 -25.47
C LEU A 111 0.39 -12.62 -24.03
N LYS A 112 1.63 -12.16 -23.85
CA LYS A 112 2.26 -12.05 -22.53
C LYS A 112 1.59 -11.03 -21.63
N GLU A 113 1.15 -9.90 -22.18
CA GLU A 113 0.38 -8.91 -21.42
C GLU A 113 -0.99 -9.47 -20.99
N ALA A 114 -1.64 -10.23 -21.86
CA ALA A 114 -2.90 -10.91 -21.53
C ALA A 114 -2.71 -11.95 -20.41
N ASP A 115 -1.64 -12.77 -20.49
CA ASP A 115 -1.32 -13.75 -19.45
C ASP A 115 -1.01 -13.08 -18.09
N ASN A 116 -0.20 -12.03 -18.09
CA ASN A 116 0.11 -11.26 -16.88
C ASN A 116 -1.15 -10.62 -16.28
N SER A 117 -2.03 -10.10 -17.13
CA SER A 117 -3.31 -9.53 -16.71
C SER A 117 -4.23 -10.59 -16.11
N ARG A 118 -4.32 -11.78 -16.72
CA ARG A 118 -5.08 -12.92 -16.18
C ARG A 118 -4.56 -13.31 -14.81
N LEU A 119 -3.26 -13.55 -14.67
CA LEU A 119 -2.65 -13.95 -13.39
C LEU A 119 -2.92 -12.91 -12.29
N ARG A 120 -2.75 -11.62 -12.59
CA ARG A 120 -3.05 -10.54 -11.65
C ARG A 120 -4.53 -10.52 -11.22
N LEU A 121 -5.46 -10.76 -12.14
CA LEU A 121 -6.89 -10.82 -11.82
C LEU A 121 -7.23 -12.05 -10.98
N GLU A 122 -6.63 -13.21 -11.27
CA GLU A 122 -6.77 -14.43 -10.49
C GLU A 122 -6.25 -14.24 -9.06
N ASP A 123 -5.03 -13.72 -8.91
CA ASP A 123 -4.45 -13.41 -7.60
C ASP A 123 -5.35 -12.45 -6.84
N GLN A 124 -5.78 -11.35 -7.48
CA GLN A 124 -6.67 -10.37 -6.86
C GLN A 124 -7.97 -11.02 -6.37
N ALA A 125 -8.59 -11.86 -7.19
CA ALA A 125 -9.81 -12.57 -6.80
C ALA A 125 -9.57 -13.49 -5.60
N THR A 126 -8.46 -14.24 -5.59
CA THR A 126 -8.07 -15.08 -4.45
C THR A 126 -7.93 -14.26 -3.17
N TRP A 127 -7.23 -13.12 -3.20
CA TRP A 127 -7.05 -12.28 -2.02
C TRP A 127 -8.37 -11.67 -1.53
N ILE A 128 -9.20 -11.17 -2.44
CA ILE A 128 -10.51 -10.62 -2.08
C ILE A 128 -11.40 -11.70 -1.45
N ILE A 129 -11.43 -12.90 -2.01
CA ILE A 129 -12.19 -14.03 -1.44
C ILE A 129 -11.70 -14.37 -0.03
N GLN A 130 -10.38 -14.38 0.20
CA GLN A 130 -9.83 -14.62 1.52
C GLN A 130 -10.19 -13.53 2.53
N ILE A 131 -10.14 -12.26 2.13
CA ILE A 131 -10.56 -11.14 3.01
C ILE A 131 -12.05 -11.24 3.32
N LEU A 132 -12.89 -11.56 2.32
CA LEU A 132 -14.33 -11.76 2.53
C LEU A 132 -14.61 -12.89 3.52
N ALA A 133 -13.83 -13.97 3.50
CA ALA A 133 -13.96 -15.07 4.45
C ALA A 133 -13.56 -14.67 5.89
N LEU A 134 -12.79 -13.60 6.07
CA LEU A 134 -12.41 -13.07 7.38
C LEU A 134 -13.44 -12.08 7.94
N LEU A 135 -14.28 -11.49 7.09
CA LEU A 135 -15.35 -10.59 7.55
C LEU A 135 -16.51 -11.39 8.14
N ALA A 136 -17.10 -10.88 9.22
CA ALA A 136 -18.32 -11.44 9.77
C ALA A 136 -19.49 -11.24 8.79
N PRO A 137 -20.50 -12.13 8.77
CA PRO A 137 -21.65 -12.00 7.88
C PRO A 137 -22.37 -10.64 7.98
N ASP A 138 -22.52 -10.10 9.19
CA ASP A 138 -23.11 -8.78 9.41
C ASP A 138 -22.26 -7.65 8.78
N GLN A 139 -20.93 -7.70 8.96
CA GLN A 139 -20.02 -6.71 8.38
C GLN A 139 -20.13 -6.68 6.85
N LEU A 140 -20.11 -7.85 6.21
CA LEU A 140 -20.25 -7.95 4.76
C LEU A 140 -21.63 -7.47 4.28
N ASN A 141 -22.71 -7.88 4.95
CA ASN A 141 -24.06 -7.48 4.57
C ASN A 141 -24.26 -5.96 4.70
N LYS A 142 -23.69 -5.34 5.74
CA LYS A 142 -23.72 -3.89 5.94
C LYS A 142 -22.93 -3.14 4.87
N LEU A 143 -21.74 -3.63 4.52
CA LEU A 143 -20.95 -3.07 3.42
C LEU A 143 -21.72 -3.14 2.09
N ILE A 144 -22.29 -4.29 1.75
CA ILE A 144 -23.07 -4.46 0.52
C ILE A 144 -24.32 -3.58 0.53
N ALA A 145 -25.03 -3.48 1.67
CA ALA A 145 -26.21 -2.63 1.78
C ALA A 145 -25.88 -1.14 1.60
N ARG A 146 -24.68 -0.71 1.99
CA ARG A 146 -24.24 0.69 1.91
C ARG A 146 -23.61 1.05 0.56
N PHE A 147 -22.76 0.18 0.02
CA PHE A 147 -21.90 0.47 -1.13
C PHE A 147 -22.23 -0.37 -2.37
N GLU A 148 -23.24 -1.25 -2.29
CA GLU A 148 -23.55 -2.25 -3.30
C GLU A 148 -22.38 -3.25 -3.51
N PRO A 149 -22.58 -4.36 -4.25
CA PRO A 149 -21.50 -5.31 -4.51
C PRO A 149 -20.27 -4.68 -5.17
N ASP A 150 -20.49 -3.76 -6.12
CA ASP A 150 -19.41 -3.10 -6.86
C ASP A 150 -18.59 -2.15 -5.98
N GLY A 151 -19.23 -1.34 -5.13
CA GLY A 151 -18.53 -0.46 -4.21
C GLY A 151 -17.79 -1.25 -3.13
N THR A 152 -18.39 -2.34 -2.63
CA THR A 152 -17.72 -3.27 -1.71
C THR A 152 -16.46 -3.87 -2.35
N PHE A 153 -16.55 -4.34 -3.60
CA PHE A 153 -15.41 -4.83 -4.33
C PHE A 153 -14.31 -3.77 -4.48
N GLN A 154 -14.66 -2.52 -4.81
CA GLN A 154 -13.69 -1.43 -4.93
C GLN A 154 -12.97 -1.11 -3.61
N ILE A 155 -13.67 -1.18 -2.47
CA ILE A 155 -13.06 -1.00 -1.14
C ILE A 155 -12.00 -2.08 -0.90
N LEU A 156 -12.35 -3.34 -1.15
CA LEU A 156 -11.44 -4.48 -0.98
C LEU A 156 -10.29 -4.48 -1.99
N GLN A 157 -10.54 -4.00 -3.21
CA GLN A 157 -9.49 -3.82 -4.21
C GLN A 157 -8.49 -2.73 -3.81
N ARG A 158 -8.94 -1.63 -3.20
CA ARG A 158 -8.04 -0.56 -2.75
C ARG A 158 -7.13 -0.99 -1.61
N LEU A 159 -7.63 -1.89 -0.75
CA LEU A 159 -6.86 -2.52 0.32
C LEU A 159 -5.67 -3.31 -0.25
N THR A 160 -5.88 -4.00 -1.38
CA THR A 160 -4.87 -4.87 -2.00
C THR A 160 -3.91 -4.11 -2.92
N LEU A 161 -4.41 -3.31 -3.85
CA LEU A 161 -3.58 -2.68 -4.89
C LEU A 161 -2.99 -1.32 -4.52
N GLY A 162 -3.28 -0.81 -3.31
CA GLY A 162 -2.69 0.42 -2.81
C GLY A 162 -3.05 1.64 -3.66
N GLY A 163 -4.30 2.10 -3.62
CA GLY A 163 -4.73 3.47 -3.96
C GLY A 163 -4.42 4.04 -5.34
N ARG A 164 -3.68 3.36 -6.23
CA ARG A 164 -3.42 3.83 -7.60
C ARG A 164 -4.66 3.46 -8.42
N GLY A 165 -5.51 4.46 -8.63
CA GLY A 165 -6.79 4.32 -9.32
C GLY A 165 -6.68 3.50 -10.61
N PHE A 166 -7.69 2.68 -10.84
CA PHE A 166 -7.93 2.01 -12.11
C PHE A 166 -7.87 3.04 -13.25
N PRO A 167 -7.11 2.80 -14.34
CA PRO A 167 -7.26 3.59 -15.55
C PRO A 167 -8.60 3.22 -16.19
N GLY A 168 -9.67 3.93 -15.83
CA GLY A 168 -10.98 3.71 -16.44
C GLY A 168 -12.22 4.08 -15.63
N ALA A 169 -12.12 4.49 -14.36
CA ALA A 169 -13.31 4.95 -13.64
C ALA A 169 -13.79 6.31 -14.19
N PRO A 170 -15.02 6.44 -14.71
CA PRO A 170 -15.55 7.72 -15.14
C PRO A 170 -15.95 8.53 -13.90
N GLY A 171 -15.07 9.42 -13.45
CA GLY A 171 -15.30 10.15 -12.21
C GLY A 171 -14.31 11.28 -11.93
N ARG A 172 -14.53 12.43 -12.59
CA ARG A 172 -14.40 13.80 -12.05
C ARG A 172 -13.02 14.27 -11.54
N GLY A 173 -12.31 15.00 -12.41
CA GLY A 173 -11.46 16.14 -12.04
C GLY A 173 -10.35 16.48 -13.06
N PRO A 174 -9.85 17.72 -13.13
CA PRO A 174 -10.49 19.03 -12.95
C PRO A 174 -10.72 19.72 -14.32
N MET A 175 -11.67 20.66 -14.37
CA MET A 175 -11.78 21.59 -15.51
C MET A 175 -10.44 22.29 -15.71
N MET A 176 -9.76 22.03 -16.83
CA MET A 176 -8.69 22.90 -17.29
C MET A 176 -9.29 24.28 -17.53
N GLY A 177 -8.84 25.23 -16.70
CA GLY A 177 -9.21 26.62 -16.81
C GLY A 177 -8.98 27.15 -18.22
N ARG A 178 -9.96 27.91 -18.70
CA ARG A 178 -9.84 28.88 -19.79
C ARG A 178 -8.45 29.52 -19.76
N ARG A 179 -7.68 29.37 -20.83
CA ARG A 179 -6.72 30.42 -21.18
C ARG A 179 -7.53 31.60 -21.73
N PRO A 180 -7.29 32.84 -21.27
CA PRO A 180 -7.77 34.01 -21.99
C PRO A 180 -7.10 34.01 -23.37
N ARG A 181 -7.87 34.30 -24.41
CA ARG A 181 -7.31 34.72 -25.67
C ARG A 181 -6.86 36.17 -25.48
N GLU A 182 -5.57 36.42 -25.66
CA GLU A 182 -5.07 37.68 -26.18
C GLU A 182 -4.80 37.51 -27.67
#